data_AF-A0A5C8LAN5-F1
#
_entry.id   AF-A0A5C8LAN5-F1
#
_cell.length_a   1.000
_cell.length_b   1.000
_cell.length_c   1.000
_cell.angle_alpha   90.00
_cell.angle_beta   90.00
_cell.angle_gamma   90.00
#
_symmetry.space_group_name_H-M   'P 1'
#
loop_
_entity.id
_entity.type
_entity.pdbx_description
1 polymer ?
#
loop_
_entity_poly.entity_id
_entity_poly.type
_entity_poly.pdbx_seq_one_letter_code
_entity_poly.pdbx_strand_id
1 'polypeptide(L)'
;MTIIHMNPIRMMRKGRDKRSSLSNTKKLECVNMSKRVLFISGSARASSRTRAITNVVYRLLRDQRRHAQLIDFHLHELPIFNGDPAQNDLAAVQQLRQLASEAGAFFIVTPEYHNGISGALKNALD
;
A
#
# COMPACT_ATOMS: atom_id res chain seq x y z
N MET A 1 -2.90 -12.73 -9.53
CA MET A 1 -2.56 -12.12 -8.21
C MET A 1 -1.49 -11.09 -8.46
N THR A 2 -1.85 -9.81 -8.40
CA THR A 2 -0.95 -8.71 -8.79
C THR A 2 -0.54 -7.95 -7.53
N ILE A 3 0.77 -7.81 -7.32
CA ILE A 3 1.35 -6.98 -6.25
C ILE A 3 1.85 -5.70 -6.93
N ILE A 4 1.19 -4.58 -6.67
CA ILE A 4 1.59 -3.29 -7.22
C ILE A 4 2.48 -2.60 -6.19
N HIS A 5 3.78 -2.49 -6.48
CA HIS A 5 4.72 -1.66 -5.74
C HIS A 5 4.94 -0.36 -6.52
N MET A 6 4.32 0.75 -6.11
CA MET A 6 4.57 2.06 -6.70
C MET A 6 5.62 2.82 -5.91
N ASN A 7 6.71 3.19 -6.57
CA ASN A 7 7.71 4.13 -6.04
C ASN A 7 8.35 4.89 -7.23
N PRO A 8 8.12 6.21 -7.41
CA PRO A 8 8.84 6.99 -8.41
C PRO A 8 10.09 7.60 -7.76
N ILE A 9 11.27 6.98 -7.93
CA ILE A 9 12.55 7.56 -7.48
C ILE A 9 13.28 8.19 -8.67
N ARG A 10 13.41 9.52 -8.62
CA ARG A 10 14.16 10.37 -9.55
C ARG A 10 15.66 10.09 -9.41
N MET A 11 16.30 9.61 -10.49
CA MET A 11 17.70 9.21 -10.52
C MET A 11 18.61 10.44 -10.76
N MET A 12 19.25 10.97 -9.71
CA MET A 12 20.34 11.95 -9.83
C MET A 12 21.67 11.21 -10.00
N ARG A 13 22.34 11.43 -11.14
CA ARG A 13 23.73 10.97 -11.41
C ARG A 13 24.71 11.83 -10.60
N LYS A 14 25.56 11.21 -9.77
CA LYS A 14 26.77 11.84 -9.23
C LYS A 14 28.00 11.02 -9.59
N GLY A 15 29.08 11.74 -9.91
CA GLY A 15 30.25 11.29 -10.65
C GLY A 15 31.18 10.31 -9.93
N ARG A 16 32.13 9.80 -10.74
CA ARG A 16 33.23 8.89 -10.42
C ARG A 16 34.10 9.40 -9.28
N ASP A 17 34.36 8.54 -8.30
CA ASP A 17 35.63 8.52 -7.57
C ASP A 17 36.08 7.07 -7.30
N LYS A 18 37.39 6.82 -7.35
CA LYS A 18 38.02 5.49 -7.45
C LYS A 18 38.60 5.01 -6.11
N ARG A 19 38.58 3.67 -5.94
CA ARG A 19 39.36 2.80 -5.02
C ARG A 19 38.81 2.63 -3.60
N SER A 20 38.24 1.47 -3.32
CA SER A 20 38.94 0.35 -2.65
C SER A 20 37.95 -0.78 -2.34
N SER A 21 38.42 -2.00 -2.59
CA SER A 21 37.75 -3.28 -2.46
C SER A 21 37.40 -3.63 -1.01
N LEU A 22 36.20 -4.15 -0.76
CA LEU A 22 35.92 -5.37 0.04
C LEU A 22 34.39 -5.56 0.26
N SER A 23 33.93 -6.79 0.04
CA SER A 23 32.64 -7.40 0.43
C SER A 23 31.34 -6.67 0.04
N ASN A 24 30.86 -6.98 -1.17
CA ASN A 24 29.59 -6.52 -1.74
C ASN A 24 28.38 -7.33 -1.20
N THR A 25 28.19 -7.38 0.11
CA THR A 25 26.84 -7.57 0.68
C THR A 25 26.27 -6.17 0.80
N LYS A 26 25.52 -5.72 -0.22
CA LYS A 26 24.63 -4.57 -0.07
C LYS A 26 23.70 -4.91 1.09
N LYS A 27 24.08 -4.49 2.29
CA LYS A 27 23.19 -4.25 3.40
C LYS A 27 22.03 -3.51 2.76
N LEU A 28 20.85 -4.13 2.74
CA LEU A 28 19.61 -3.42 2.54
C LEU A 28 19.60 -2.41 3.69
N GLU A 29 20.23 -1.25 3.48
CA GLU A 29 20.10 -0.12 4.36
C GLU A 29 18.61 0.09 4.44
N CYS A 30 18.06 -0.18 5.61
CA CYS A 30 16.68 0.09 5.95
C CYS A 30 16.45 1.54 5.56
N VAL A 31 15.87 1.78 4.38
CA VAL A 31 15.61 3.09 3.82
C VAL A 31 14.88 3.85 4.90
N ASN A 32 15.58 4.74 5.61
CA ASN A 32 15.14 5.47 6.80
C ASN A 32 13.63 5.31 7.09
N MET A 33 13.25 4.21 7.76
CA MET A 33 11.87 3.67 7.75
C MET A 33 10.99 4.29 8.83
N SER A 34 11.08 5.60 9.03
CA SER A 34 10.12 6.37 9.83
C SER A 34 8.80 6.65 9.09
N LYS A 35 8.57 6.02 7.94
CA LYS A 35 7.39 6.23 7.10
C LYS A 35 6.33 5.16 7.36
N ARG A 36 5.08 5.61 7.56
CA ARG A 36 3.92 4.71 7.77
C ARG A 36 3.65 3.90 6.51
N VAL A 37 3.31 2.62 6.68
CA VAL A 37 2.93 1.74 5.56
C VAL A 37 1.44 1.45 5.66
N LEU A 38 0.69 1.77 4.61
CA LEU A 38 -0.72 1.42 4.50
C LEU A 38 -0.88 0.12 3.71
N PHE A 39 -1.40 -0.90 4.40
CA PHE A 39 -1.75 -2.19 3.84
C PHE A 39 -3.21 -2.13 3.36
N ILE A 40 -3.46 -2.56 2.12
CA ILE A 40 -4.81 -2.55 1.53
C ILE A 40 -5.15 -3.95 1.03
N SER A 41 -6.21 -4.53 1.60
CA SER A 41 -6.84 -5.72 1.05
C SER A 41 -7.93 -5.33 0.06
N GLY A 42 -7.61 -5.47 -1.22
CA GLY A 42 -8.46 -5.11 -2.35
C GLY A 42 -9.68 -6.00 -2.57
N SER A 43 -10.07 -6.89 -1.64
CA SER A 43 -11.16 -7.83 -1.89
C SER A 43 -12.39 -7.47 -1.06
N ALA A 44 -13.56 -7.39 -1.69
CA ALA A 44 -14.83 -7.20 -1.00
C ALA A 44 -15.41 -8.52 -0.42
N ARG A 45 -14.81 -9.67 -0.74
CA ARG A 45 -15.33 -11.00 -0.34
C ARG A 45 -14.76 -11.42 1.02
N ALA A 46 -15.60 -12.04 1.85
CA ALA A 46 -15.22 -12.56 3.17
C ALA A 46 -14.10 -13.61 3.10
N SER A 47 -14.26 -14.60 2.23
CA SER A 47 -13.29 -15.67 1.97
C SER A 47 -12.34 -15.24 0.85
N SER A 48 -11.26 -14.55 1.21
CA SER A 48 -10.32 -14.01 0.23
C SER A 48 -8.87 -14.38 0.51
N ARG A 49 -8.23 -15.03 -0.49
CA ARG A 49 -6.78 -15.31 -0.47
C ARG A 49 -5.96 -14.00 -0.37
N THR A 50 -6.46 -12.95 -1.01
CA THR A 50 -5.91 -11.59 -0.92
C THR A 50 -5.88 -11.07 0.52
N ARG A 51 -6.97 -11.29 1.26
CA ARG A 51 -7.08 -10.91 2.68
C ARG A 51 -6.13 -11.72 3.55
N ALA A 52 -6.05 -13.03 3.34
CA ALA A 52 -5.11 -13.89 4.06
C ALA A 52 -3.65 -13.42 3.89
N ILE A 53 -3.22 -13.16 2.65
CA ILE A 53 -1.85 -12.70 2.36
C ILE A 53 -1.58 -11.34 2.99
N THR A 54 -2.51 -10.39 2.82
CA THR A 54 -2.36 -9.04 3.41
C THR A 54 -2.20 -9.12 4.92
N ASN A 55 -3.01 -9.95 5.59
CA ASN A 55 -2.96 -10.13 7.05
C ASN A 55 -1.65 -10.77 7.53
N VAL A 56 -1.11 -11.75 6.80
CA VAL A 56 0.18 -12.36 7.17
C VAL A 56 1.29 -11.31 7.13
N VAL A 57 1.39 -10.56 6.02
CA VAL A 57 2.44 -9.54 5.86
C VAL A 57 2.26 -8.40 6.86
N TYR A 58 1.01 -7.95 7.08
CA TYR A 58 0.69 -6.94 8.08
C TYR A 58 1.13 -7.36 9.49
N ARG A 59 0.83 -8.61 9.90
CA ARG A 59 1.24 -9.15 11.20
C ARG A 59 2.76 -9.21 11.37
N LEU A 60 3.49 -9.59 10.32
CA LEU A 60 4.96 -9.64 10.36
C LEU A 60 5.59 -8.25 10.53
N LEU A 61 4.96 -7.21 9.96
CA LEU A 61 5.54 -5.86 9.92
C LEU A 61 5.04 -4.94 11.03
N ARG A 62 3.86 -5.19 11.61
CA ARG A 62 3.33 -4.40 12.73
C ARG A 62 4.20 -4.54 13.99
N ASP A 63 4.77 -5.73 14.24
CA ASP A 63 5.53 -6.03 15.45
C ASP A 63 6.94 -5.41 15.43
N GLN A 64 7.42 -4.96 14.26
CA GLN A 64 8.75 -4.36 14.07
C GLN A 64 8.82 -2.85 14.36
N ARG A 65 7.91 -2.30 15.18
CA ARG A 65 7.80 -0.86 15.51
C ARG A 65 7.59 0.06 14.29
N ARG A 66 7.10 -0.48 13.18
CA ARG A 66 6.75 0.29 11.99
C ARG A 66 5.27 0.69 12.11
N HIS A 67 4.98 1.97 11.86
CA HIS A 67 3.62 2.49 11.82
C HIS A 67 2.84 1.84 10.67
N ALA A 68 2.24 0.68 10.91
CA ALA A 68 1.51 -0.11 9.94
C ALA A 68 0.00 0.09 10.15
N GLN A 69 -0.69 0.57 9.11
CA GLN A 69 -2.15 0.70 9.08
C GLN A 69 -2.73 -0.29 8.08
N LEU A 70 -3.95 -0.77 8.30
CA LEU A 70 -4.61 -1.75 7.43
C LEU A 70 -6.00 -1.25 7.06
N ILE A 71 -6.31 -1.28 5.77
CA ILE A 71 -7.66 -1.15 5.21
C ILE A 71 -8.02 -2.48 4.55
N ASP A 72 -9.19 -2.99 4.90
CA ASP A 72 -9.75 -4.21 4.35
C ASP A 72 -11.11 -3.88 3.77
N PHE A 73 -11.26 -3.90 2.44
CA PHE A 73 -12.50 -3.49 1.77
C PHE A 73 -13.66 -4.48 1.93
N HIS A 74 -13.42 -5.63 2.55
CA HIS A 74 -14.53 -6.46 3.02
C HIS A 74 -15.12 -5.94 4.34
N LEU A 75 -14.30 -5.31 5.18
CA LEU A 75 -14.73 -4.77 6.49
C LEU A 75 -15.04 -3.26 6.43
N HIS A 76 -14.40 -2.54 5.52
CA HIS A 76 -14.49 -1.09 5.35
C HIS A 76 -15.05 -0.83 3.97
N GLU A 77 -16.37 -0.88 3.85
CA GLU A 77 -17.04 -0.57 2.59
C GLU A 77 -17.00 0.93 2.33
N LEU A 78 -16.60 1.28 1.11
CA LEU A 78 -16.67 2.64 0.62
C LEU A 78 -17.98 2.81 -0.17
N PRO A 79 -18.61 3.99 -0.10
CA PRO A 79 -19.70 4.32 -1.01
C PRO A 79 -19.19 4.22 -2.46
N ILE A 80 -20.06 3.76 -3.36
CA ILE A 80 -19.73 3.75 -4.79
C ILE A 80 -19.55 5.19 -5.26
N PHE A 81 -18.42 5.46 -5.89
CA PHE A 81 -18.10 6.76 -6.44
C PHE A 81 -19.14 7.17 -7.49
N ASN A 82 -19.75 8.34 -7.30
CA ASN A 82 -20.77 8.89 -8.19
C ASN A 82 -20.45 10.30 -8.69
N GLY A 83 -19.29 10.85 -8.31
CA GLY A 83 -18.84 12.19 -8.72
C GLY A 83 -19.48 13.35 -7.96
N ASP A 84 -20.38 13.09 -7.01
CA ASP A 84 -20.96 14.13 -6.16
C ASP A 84 -19.91 14.65 -5.17
N PRO A 85 -19.61 15.96 -5.14
CA PRO A 85 -18.68 16.55 -4.19
C PRO A 85 -19.00 16.23 -2.72
N ALA A 86 -20.27 16.04 -2.37
CA ALA A 86 -20.70 15.68 -1.03
C ALA A 86 -20.13 14.33 -0.55
N GLN A 87 -19.73 13.44 -1.47
CA GLN A 87 -19.07 12.18 -1.09
C GLN A 87 -17.75 12.39 -0.36
N ASN A 88 -17.07 13.52 -0.58
CA ASN A 88 -15.81 13.82 0.09
C ASN A 88 -15.97 14.04 1.60
N ASP A 89 -17.18 14.38 2.05
CA ASP A 89 -17.48 14.62 3.46
C ASP A 89 -17.90 13.34 4.21
N LEU A 90 -18.04 12.22 3.50
CA LEU A 90 -18.38 10.94 4.11
C LEU A 90 -17.22 10.41 4.96
N ALA A 91 -17.50 10.02 6.19
CA ALA A 91 -16.50 9.60 7.17
C ALA A 91 -15.57 8.49 6.64
N ALA A 92 -16.11 7.50 5.92
CA ALA A 92 -15.32 6.42 5.33
C ALA A 92 -14.31 6.92 4.27
N VAL A 93 -14.73 7.91 3.46
CA VAL A 93 -13.88 8.54 2.44
C VAL A 93 -12.80 9.40 3.11
N GLN A 94 -13.17 10.22 4.09
CA GLN A 94 -12.21 11.02 4.86
C GLN A 94 -11.18 10.15 5.58
N GLN A 95 -11.60 9.04 6.18
CA GLN A 95 -10.72 8.09 6.84
C GLN A 95 -9.72 7.48 5.84
N LEU A 96 -10.18 7.00 4.68
CA LEU A 96 -9.28 6.48 3.64
C LEU A 96 -8.29 7.54 3.18
N ARG A 97 -8.76 8.76 2.89
CA ARG A 97 -7.91 9.88 2.45
C ARG A 97 -6.87 10.24 3.51
N GLN A 98 -7.24 10.26 4.78
CA GLN A 98 -6.32 10.53 5.89
C GLN A 98 -5.26 9.44 6.02
N LEU A 99 -5.66 8.16 6.00
CA LEU A 99 -4.71 7.05 6.06
C LEU A 99 -3.77 7.06 4.85
N ALA A 100 -4.28 7.37 3.66
CA ALA A 100 -3.48 7.48 2.44
C ALA A 100 -2.52 8.68 2.47
N SER A 101 -2.92 9.83 3.02
CA SER A 101 -2.07 11.02 3.11
C SER A 101 -0.93 10.86 4.12
N GLU A 102 -1.17 10.12 5.19
CA GLU A 102 -0.15 9.78 6.20
C GLU A 102 0.78 8.64 5.77
N ALA A 103 0.38 7.85 4.78
CA ALA A 103 1.15 6.73 4.27
C ALA A 103 2.36 7.22 3.48
N GLY A 104 3.55 6.78 3.89
CA GLY A 104 4.75 6.96 3.09
C GLY A 104 5.04 5.81 2.14
N ALA A 105 4.32 4.70 2.26
CA ALA A 105 4.32 3.59 1.31
C ALA A 105 2.99 2.83 1.36
N PHE A 106 2.64 2.17 0.26
CA PHE A 106 1.46 1.34 0.15
C PHE A 106 1.85 -0.11 -0.12
N PHE A 107 1.15 -1.04 0.53
CA PHE A 107 1.19 -2.46 0.22
C PHE A 107 -0.22 -2.89 -0.19
N ILE A 108 -0.45 -3.03 -1.50
CA ILE A 108 -1.77 -3.31 -2.05
C ILE A 108 -1.79 -4.72 -2.62
N VAL A 109 -2.77 -5.51 -2.18
CA VAL A 109 -3.04 -6.82 -2.75
C VAL A 109 -4.47 -6.81 -3.24
N THR A 110 -4.69 -7.23 -4.49
CA THR A 110 -6.01 -7.33 -5.09
C THR A 110 -6.21 -8.70 -5.72
N PRO A 111 -7.44 -9.25 -5.69
CA PRO A 111 -7.76 -10.33 -6.62
C PRO A 111 -7.63 -9.81 -8.05
N GLU A 112 -7.41 -10.74 -8.97
CA GLU A 112 -7.43 -10.45 -10.40
C GLU A 112 -8.81 -10.85 -10.92
N TYR A 113 -9.56 -9.87 -11.41
CA TYR A 113 -10.89 -10.05 -12.00
C TYR A 113 -10.86 -9.49 -13.40
N HIS A 114 -11.13 -10.33 -14.40
CA HIS A 114 -11.11 -9.95 -15.82
C HIS A 114 -9.78 -9.28 -16.24
N ASN A 115 -8.63 -9.83 -15.82
CA ASN A 115 -7.29 -9.24 -16.03
C ASN A 115 -7.10 -7.86 -15.38
N GLY A 116 -7.97 -7.47 -14.45
CA GLY A 116 -7.95 -6.18 -13.77
C GLY A 116 -7.92 -6.29 -12.24
N ILE A 117 -7.83 -5.13 -11.60
CA ILE A 117 -8.01 -4.99 -10.15
C ILE A 117 -9.48 -5.17 -9.78
N SER A 118 -9.78 -5.37 -8.49
CA SER A 118 -11.17 -5.44 -8.06
C SER A 118 -11.90 -4.10 -8.23
N GLY A 119 -13.23 -4.16 -8.39
CA GLY A 119 -14.07 -2.97 -8.39
C GLY A 119 -13.97 -2.17 -7.08
N ALA A 120 -13.86 -2.84 -5.93
CA ALA A 120 -13.68 -2.19 -4.63
C ALA A 120 -12.37 -1.40 -4.56
N LEU A 121 -11.25 -1.97 -5.04
CA LEU A 121 -9.97 -1.25 -5.08
C LEU A 121 -10.01 -0.11 -6.10
N LYS A 122 -10.62 -0.32 -7.28
CA LYS A 122 -10.77 0.75 -8.27
C LYS A 122 -11.59 1.92 -7.71
N ASN A 123 -12.72 1.64 -7.07
CA ASN A 123 -13.56 2.62 -6.41
C ASN A 123 -12.83 3.40 -5.30
N ALA A 124 -11.90 2.75 -4.60
CA ALA A 124 -11.09 3.40 -3.59
C ALA A 124 -9.97 4.30 -4.17
N LEU A 125 -9.57 4.06 -5.42
CA LEU A 125 -8.55 4.83 -6.13
C LEU A 125 -9.14 6.00 -6.93
N ASP A 126 -10.45 5.97 -7.20
CA ASP A 126 -11.21 7.06 -7.80
C ASP A 126 -11.39 8.23 -6.82
#